data_AF-A0A5M3XS30-F1
#
_entry.id   AF-A0A5M3XS30-F1
#
_cell.length_a   1.000
_cell.length_b   1.000
_cell.length_c   1.000
_cell.angle_alpha   90.00
_cell.angle_beta   90.00
_cell.angle_gamma   90.00
#
_symmetry.space_group_name_H-M   'P 1'
#
loop_
_entity.id
_entity.type
_entity.pdbx_description
1 polymer ?
#
loop_
_entity_poly.entity_id
_entity_poly.type
_entity_poly.pdbx_seq_one_letter_code
_entity_poly.pdbx_strand_id
1 'polypeptide(L)'
;MRWAAGVGGPALAILVVAALLFPGPAAARTPIPDDTLVIFCLDPGNAEDVAHAAVTLGLVAKADADDQVSTSRDPKSPTGRNLTIEKWRAADQANFLRACRAVAGVRELSSQPPTKEASDVWSVVWGFVQPVLLAFLGALLAWIFTELRMRGDAGSRIALATNTAARAYHRATTAYVNAWSADPFLGKPEAVTMGDRLNELDVELGRCKLARSRWKVPELLRDELNALDSAINAAAWNIPDRRETEAIPLRQRLDDYLKNVVVMTNDLERPWQLHRRMRADQLPHPMGAAP
;
A
#
# COMPACT_ATOMS: atom_id res chain seq x y z
N MET A 1 15.76 0.01 30.15
CA MET A 1 14.73 0.96 29.66
C MET A 1 13.58 0.20 29.02
N ARG A 2 12.47 0.04 29.75
CA ARG A 2 11.27 -0.66 29.29
C ARG A 2 10.36 0.35 28.58
N TRP A 3 10.22 0.23 27.27
CA TRP A 3 9.21 0.99 26.52
C TRP A 3 7.84 0.37 26.80
N ALA A 4 7.00 1.11 27.51
CA ALA A 4 5.59 0.81 27.65
C ALA A 4 4.94 0.97 26.27
N ALA A 5 4.67 -0.15 25.59
CA ALA A 5 3.84 -0.18 24.40
C ALA A 5 2.38 0.02 24.86
N GLY A 6 1.99 1.30 24.99
CA GLY A 6 0.64 1.71 25.30
C GLY A 6 -0.35 1.28 24.23
N VAL A 7 -1.54 0.92 24.69
CA VAL A 7 -2.74 0.46 23.99
C VAL A 7 -3.38 1.61 23.17
N GLY A 8 -2.59 2.39 22.44
CA GLY A 8 -3.02 3.62 21.75
C GLY A 8 -3.01 3.55 20.21
N GLY A 9 -2.66 2.41 19.61
CA GLY A 9 -2.44 2.29 18.16
C GLY A 9 -3.68 2.41 17.27
N PRO A 10 -4.78 1.67 17.52
CA PRO A 10 -5.90 1.65 16.57
C PRO A 10 -6.79 2.90 16.68
N ALA A 11 -6.95 3.46 17.88
CA ALA A 11 -7.81 4.64 18.09
C ALA A 11 -7.26 5.89 17.41
N LEU A 12 -5.93 6.07 17.41
CA LEU A 12 -5.27 7.22 16.80
C LEU A 12 -5.25 7.12 15.27
N ALA A 13 -5.11 5.91 14.73
CA ALA A 13 -5.22 5.67 13.28
C ALA A 13 -6.63 5.93 12.75
N ILE A 14 -7.68 5.52 13.48
CA ILE A 14 -9.08 5.78 13.10
C ILE A 14 -9.38 7.28 13.14
N LEU A 15 -8.84 8.02 14.10
CA LEU A 15 -9.10 9.45 14.24
C LEU A 15 -8.41 10.28 13.13
N VAL A 16 -7.20 9.89 12.70
CA VAL A 16 -6.52 10.53 11.55
C VAL A 16 -7.21 10.21 10.22
N VAL A 17 -7.69 8.98 10.03
CA VAL A 17 -8.47 8.61 8.83
C VAL A 17 -9.81 9.34 8.82
N ALA A 18 -10.49 9.47 9.97
CA ALA A 18 -11.72 10.25 10.07
C ALA A 18 -11.48 11.74 9.78
N ALA A 19 -10.38 12.33 10.26
CA ALA A 19 -10.03 13.72 9.96
C ALA A 19 -9.64 13.96 8.49
N LEU A 20 -9.14 12.94 7.78
CA LEU A 20 -8.85 13.00 6.34
C LEU A 20 -10.09 12.73 5.46
N LEU A 21 -11.07 11.98 5.97
CA LEU A 21 -12.33 11.69 5.28
C LEU A 21 -13.41 12.76 5.44
N PHE A 22 -13.23 13.69 6.37
CA PHE A 22 -13.95 14.96 6.37
C PHE A 22 -13.09 15.98 5.62
N PRO A 23 -13.22 16.09 4.28
CA PRO A 23 -12.81 17.33 3.64
C PRO A 23 -13.57 18.43 4.39
N GLY A 24 -12.84 19.38 4.98
CA GLY A 24 -13.45 20.65 5.37
C GLY A 24 -14.28 21.16 4.19
N PRO A 25 -15.35 21.96 4.40
CA PRO A 25 -16.29 22.32 3.37
C PRO A 25 -15.61 23.17 2.28
N ALA A 26 -14.89 22.52 1.37
CA ALA A 26 -14.68 23.00 0.04
C ALA A 26 -16.07 22.91 -0.58
N ALA A 27 -16.80 24.02 -0.49
CA ALA A 27 -18.07 24.20 -1.14
C ALA A 27 -17.87 23.84 -2.61
N ALA A 28 -18.21 22.61 -2.98
CA ALA A 28 -18.31 22.20 -4.36
C ALA A 28 -19.41 23.09 -4.94
N ARG A 29 -18.99 24.17 -5.62
CA ARG A 29 -19.89 25.15 -6.22
C ARG A 29 -20.71 24.38 -7.25
N THR A 30 -21.97 24.11 -6.91
CA THR A 30 -22.90 23.51 -7.86
C THR A 30 -23.04 24.49 -9.02
N PRO A 31 -22.84 24.06 -10.27
CA PRO A 31 -23.01 24.94 -11.42
C PRO A 31 -24.43 25.52 -11.40
N ILE A 32 -24.54 26.85 -11.53
CA ILE A 32 -25.83 27.54 -11.64
C ILE A 32 -26.53 26.98 -12.89
N PRO A 33 -27.78 26.50 -12.79
CA PRO A 33 -28.54 26.04 -13.95
C PRO A 33 -28.61 27.12 -15.04
N ASP A 34 -28.41 26.73 -16.30
CA ASP A 34 -28.32 27.68 -17.42
C ASP A 34 -29.58 28.54 -17.58
N ASP A 35 -30.77 28.02 -17.24
CA ASP A 35 -32.03 28.77 -17.32
C ASP A 35 -32.09 29.94 -16.32
N THR A 36 -31.56 29.75 -15.11
CA THR A 36 -31.50 30.81 -14.09
C THR A 36 -30.50 31.89 -14.48
N LEU A 37 -29.38 31.48 -15.09
CA LEU A 37 -28.34 32.37 -15.58
C LEU A 37 -28.83 33.27 -16.72
N VAL A 38 -29.66 32.73 -17.61
CA VAL A 38 -30.28 33.48 -18.71
C VAL A 38 -31.23 34.54 -18.18
N ILE A 39 -32.10 34.21 -17.22
CA ILE A 39 -33.04 35.18 -16.63
C ILE A 39 -32.27 36.32 -15.96
N PHE A 40 -31.22 35.99 -15.20
CA PHE A 40 -30.36 36.97 -14.56
C PHE A 40 -29.71 37.93 -15.58
N CYS A 41 -29.20 37.42 -16.70
CA CYS A 41 -28.53 38.25 -17.70
C CYS A 41 -29.44 39.08 -18.59
N LEU A 42 -30.71 38.72 -18.70
CA LEU A 42 -31.70 39.46 -19.50
C LEU A 42 -32.44 40.52 -18.69
N ASP A 43 -32.16 40.62 -17.39
CA ASP A 43 -32.60 41.76 -16.59
C ASP A 43 -31.92 43.03 -17.13
N PRO A 44 -32.67 44.10 -17.48
CA PRO A 44 -32.10 45.35 -17.96
C PRO A 44 -31.06 45.96 -16.99
N GLY A 45 -31.13 45.65 -15.69
CA GLY A 45 -30.12 46.08 -14.73
C GLY A 45 -28.75 45.40 -14.87
N ASN A 46 -28.66 44.33 -15.67
CA ASN A 46 -27.44 43.52 -15.86
C ASN A 46 -26.97 43.48 -17.33
N ALA A 47 -27.76 44.07 -18.23
CA ALA A 47 -27.52 44.08 -19.66
C ALA A 47 -26.17 44.73 -20.01
N GLU A 48 -25.91 45.93 -19.46
CA GLU A 48 -24.64 46.64 -19.63
C GLU A 48 -23.43 45.81 -19.12
N ASP A 49 -23.55 45.19 -17.94
CA ASP A 49 -22.50 44.34 -17.35
C ASP A 49 -22.17 43.14 -18.26
N VAL A 50 -23.19 42.51 -18.84
CA VAL A 50 -23.04 41.36 -19.76
C VAL A 50 -22.39 41.80 -21.07
N ALA A 51 -22.79 42.95 -21.62
CA ALA A 51 -22.18 43.51 -22.82
C ALA A 51 -20.70 43.86 -22.58
N HIS A 52 -20.37 44.47 -21.45
CA HIS A 52 -19.01 44.79 -21.06
C HIS A 52 -18.14 43.54 -20.83
N ALA A 53 -18.69 42.52 -20.16
CA ALA A 53 -18.01 41.24 -19.99
C ALA A 53 -17.75 40.55 -21.34
N ALA A 54 -18.70 40.62 -22.28
CA ALA A 54 -18.54 40.07 -23.63
C ALA A 54 -17.42 40.76 -24.41
N VAL A 55 -17.28 42.10 -24.29
CA VAL A 55 -16.16 42.85 -24.88
C VAL A 55 -14.84 42.44 -24.23
N THR A 56 -14.80 42.38 -22.90
CA THR A 56 -13.59 42.03 -22.12
C THR A 56 -13.09 40.63 -22.46
N LEU A 57 -14.01 39.68 -22.66
CA LEU A 57 -13.70 38.31 -23.08
C LEU A 57 -13.39 38.19 -24.58
N GLY A 58 -13.47 39.30 -25.33
CA GLY A 58 -13.22 39.35 -26.77
C GLY A 58 -14.27 38.59 -27.60
N LEU A 59 -15.46 38.35 -27.04
CA LEU A 59 -16.58 37.65 -27.67
C LEU A 59 -17.37 38.57 -28.61
N VAL A 60 -17.38 39.87 -28.31
CA VAL A 60 -17.93 40.94 -29.16
C VAL A 60 -16.89 42.05 -29.28
N ALA A 61 -16.98 42.85 -30.33
CA ALA A 61 -15.99 43.88 -30.62
C ALA A 61 -16.22 45.19 -29.87
N LYS A 62 -17.49 45.51 -29.62
CA LYS A 62 -17.90 46.73 -28.91
C LYS A 62 -19.24 46.53 -28.22
N ALA A 63 -19.40 47.18 -27.07
CA ALA A 63 -20.67 47.39 -26.40
C ALA A 63 -21.01 48.88 -26.51
N ASP A 64 -22.25 49.19 -26.89
CA ASP A 64 -22.81 50.55 -26.84
C ASP A 64 -23.69 50.68 -25.58
N ALA A 65 -23.90 51.93 -25.13
CA ALA A 65 -24.60 52.25 -23.89
C ALA A 65 -26.09 51.83 -23.85
N ASP A 66 -26.68 51.49 -25.00
CA ASP A 66 -28.10 51.11 -25.14
C ASP A 66 -28.28 49.57 -25.24
N ASP A 67 -27.48 48.78 -24.50
CA ASP A 67 -27.57 47.31 -24.48
C ASP A 67 -27.36 46.65 -25.86
N GLN A 68 -26.52 47.25 -26.68
CA GLN A 68 -26.18 46.75 -28.01
C GLN A 68 -24.75 46.25 -28.07
N VAL A 69 -24.56 45.11 -28.72
CA VAL A 69 -23.25 44.51 -28.98
C VAL A 69 -22.99 44.43 -30.48
N SER A 70 -21.76 44.78 -30.86
CA SER A 70 -21.26 44.68 -32.23
C SER A 70 -20.44 43.41 -32.41
N THR A 71 -20.86 42.51 -33.29
CA THR A 71 -20.17 41.22 -33.51
C THR A 71 -19.00 41.27 -34.49
N SER A 72 -18.77 42.39 -35.19
CA SER A 72 -17.63 42.54 -36.12
C SER A 72 -16.40 43.12 -35.43
N ARG A 73 -15.30 42.37 -35.43
CA ARG A 73 -13.99 42.79 -34.91
C ARG A 73 -13.29 43.86 -35.77
N ASP A 74 -13.71 44.03 -37.02
CA ASP A 74 -13.14 45.02 -37.94
C ASP A 74 -14.05 46.27 -38.01
N PRO A 75 -13.59 47.45 -37.56
CA PRO A 75 -14.38 48.68 -37.54
C PRO A 75 -14.71 49.24 -38.93
N LYS A 76 -14.09 48.72 -40.00
CA LYS A 76 -14.37 49.13 -41.39
C LYS A 76 -15.19 48.11 -42.18
N SER A 77 -15.55 46.97 -41.58
CA SER A 77 -16.38 45.98 -42.28
C SER A 77 -17.86 46.37 -42.24
N PRO A 78 -18.53 46.53 -43.40
CA PRO A 78 -19.96 46.86 -43.48
C PRO A 78 -20.89 45.72 -43.00
N THR A 79 -20.35 44.58 -42.59
CA THR A 79 -21.11 43.43 -42.08
C THR A 79 -21.31 43.44 -40.56
N GLY A 80 -20.78 44.44 -39.84
CA GLY A 80 -21.05 44.61 -38.42
C GLY A 80 -22.53 44.89 -38.16
N ARG A 81 -23.22 43.93 -37.53
CA ARG A 81 -24.60 44.14 -37.06
C ARG A 81 -24.55 44.52 -35.58
N ASN A 82 -25.16 45.65 -35.26
CA ASN A 82 -25.51 45.98 -33.88
C ASN A 82 -26.71 45.12 -33.49
N LEU A 83 -26.52 44.26 -32.51
CA LEU A 83 -27.55 43.37 -32.00
C LEU A 83 -27.85 43.77 -30.55
N THR A 84 -29.13 43.80 -30.18
CA THR A 84 -29.49 43.84 -28.76
C THR A 84 -29.06 42.53 -28.10
N ILE A 85 -28.89 42.53 -26.79
CA ILE A 85 -28.45 41.33 -26.05
C ILE A 85 -29.38 40.13 -26.29
N GLU A 86 -30.69 40.33 -26.43
CA GLU A 86 -31.65 39.26 -26.74
C GLU A 86 -31.40 38.67 -28.14
N LYS A 87 -31.15 39.54 -29.12
CA LYS A 87 -30.87 39.12 -30.50
C LYS A 87 -29.50 38.44 -30.60
N TRP A 88 -28.52 38.89 -29.82
CA TRP A 88 -27.21 38.26 -29.72
C TRP A 88 -27.31 36.88 -29.09
N ARG A 89 -28.05 36.72 -27.99
CA ARG A 89 -28.36 35.41 -27.38
C ARG A 89 -28.98 34.45 -28.40
N ALA A 90 -29.96 34.91 -29.18
CA ALA A 90 -30.64 34.09 -30.18
C ALA A 90 -29.70 33.68 -31.33
N ALA A 91 -28.73 34.52 -31.67
CA ALA A 91 -27.76 34.25 -32.73
C ALA A 91 -26.58 33.38 -32.25
N ASP A 92 -26.12 33.54 -31.00
CA ASP A 92 -24.96 32.85 -30.45
C ASP A 92 -25.11 32.62 -28.93
N GLN A 93 -25.91 31.62 -28.59
CA GLN A 93 -26.23 31.28 -27.20
C GLN A 93 -25.00 30.89 -26.37
N ALA A 94 -24.00 30.24 -26.99
CA ALA A 94 -22.83 29.74 -26.27
C ALA A 94 -21.95 30.89 -25.77
N ASN A 95 -21.69 31.89 -26.62
CA ASN A 95 -20.89 33.06 -26.23
C ASN A 95 -21.66 33.98 -25.28
N PHE A 96 -22.98 34.10 -25.44
CA PHE A 96 -23.83 34.80 -24.46
C PHE A 96 -23.73 34.16 -23.07
N LEU A 97 -23.91 32.84 -22.95
CA LEU A 97 -23.80 32.14 -21.66
C LEU A 97 -22.39 32.28 -21.05
N ARG A 98 -21.34 32.35 -21.87
CA ARG A 98 -19.97 32.56 -21.39
C ARG A 98 -19.77 33.94 -20.77
N ALA A 99 -20.29 35.00 -21.40
CA ALA A 99 -20.29 36.35 -20.83
C ALA A 99 -21.12 36.41 -19.54
N CYS A 100 -22.30 35.79 -19.54
CA CYS A 100 -23.17 35.68 -18.38
C CYS A 100 -22.52 35.03 -17.16
N ARG A 101 -21.83 33.89 -17.35
CA ARG A 101 -21.11 33.22 -16.26
C ARG A 101 -20.01 34.10 -15.68
N ALA A 102 -19.37 34.94 -16.50
CA ALA A 102 -18.36 35.88 -16.02
C ALA A 102 -18.98 36.95 -15.11
N VAL A 103 -20.11 37.54 -15.51
CA VAL A 103 -20.82 38.54 -14.68
C VAL A 103 -21.36 37.91 -13.40
N ALA A 104 -21.99 36.75 -13.49
CA ALA A 104 -22.51 36.02 -12.32
C ALA A 104 -21.38 35.68 -11.33
N GLY A 105 -20.21 35.26 -11.82
CA GLY A 105 -19.05 34.99 -10.98
C GLY A 105 -18.52 36.22 -10.25
N VAL A 106 -18.48 37.38 -10.93
CA VAL A 106 -18.06 38.65 -10.31
C VAL A 106 -19.04 39.10 -9.23
N ARG A 107 -20.35 38.97 -9.46
CA ARG A 107 -21.36 39.32 -8.45
C ARG A 107 -21.39 38.37 -7.27
N GLU A 108 -21.14 37.08 -7.48
CA GLU A 108 -21.00 36.12 -6.38
C GLU A 108 -19.77 36.45 -5.53
N LEU A 109 -18.67 36.85 -6.15
CA LEU A 109 -17.47 37.33 -5.45
C LEU A 109 -17.71 38.63 -4.67
N SER A 110 -18.52 39.56 -5.19
CA SER A 110 -18.84 40.83 -4.53
C SER A 110 -19.94 40.73 -3.47
N SER A 111 -20.81 39.71 -3.56
CA SER A 111 -21.90 39.47 -2.60
C SER A 111 -21.45 38.64 -1.40
N GLN A 112 -20.23 38.09 -1.44
CA GLN A 112 -19.60 37.60 -0.22
C GLN A 112 -19.39 38.82 0.69
N PRO A 113 -19.90 38.81 1.93
CA PRO A 113 -19.65 39.90 2.85
C PRO A 113 -18.13 40.10 2.92
N PRO A 114 -17.62 41.34 2.96
CA PRO A 114 -16.20 41.56 3.16
C PRO A 114 -15.86 40.84 4.46
N THR A 115 -15.25 39.66 4.35
CA THR A 115 -14.62 39.00 5.48
C THR A 115 -13.62 40.04 5.92
N LYS A 116 -13.88 40.66 7.08
CA LYS A 116 -12.95 41.59 7.69
C LYS A 116 -11.61 40.87 7.68
N GLU A 117 -10.74 41.26 6.76
CA GLU A 117 -9.32 40.97 6.82
C GLU A 117 -8.84 41.74 8.05
N ALA A 118 -9.07 41.16 9.23
CA ALA A 118 -7.99 41.12 10.18
C ALA A 118 -6.85 40.50 9.37
N SER A 119 -5.79 41.28 9.17
CA SER A 119 -4.52 40.86 8.60
C SER A 119 -3.94 39.77 9.50
N ASP A 120 -4.57 38.62 9.51
CA ASP A 120 -4.22 37.51 10.34
C ASP A 120 -3.24 36.72 9.49
N VAL A 121 -1.98 37.15 9.54
CA VAL A 121 -0.82 36.48 8.94
C VAL A 121 -0.89 34.97 9.19
N TRP A 122 -1.50 34.57 10.30
CA TRP A 122 -1.83 33.19 10.65
C TRP A 122 -2.73 32.44 9.65
N SER A 123 -3.70 33.09 9.02
CA SER A 123 -4.59 32.45 8.02
C SER A 123 -3.84 32.12 6.71
N VAL A 124 -2.99 33.04 6.25
CA VAL A 124 -2.10 32.82 5.10
C VAL A 124 -1.04 31.76 5.43
N VAL A 125 -0.43 31.85 6.61
CA VAL A 125 0.54 30.85 7.08
C VAL A 125 -0.11 29.46 7.19
N TRP A 126 -1.31 29.34 7.75
CA TRP A 126 -2.03 28.06 7.80
C TRP A 126 -2.41 27.55 6.41
N GLY A 127 -2.76 28.44 5.48
CA GLY A 127 -3.04 28.09 4.08
C GLY A 127 -1.86 27.44 3.36
N PHE A 128 -0.62 27.80 3.71
CA PHE A 128 0.59 27.16 3.20
C PHE A 128 1.06 25.96 4.04
N VAL A 129 0.92 26.03 5.36
CA VAL A 129 1.40 24.98 6.29
C VAL A 129 0.56 23.71 6.16
N GLN A 130 -0.76 23.82 6.02
CA GLN A 130 -1.65 22.67 5.91
C GLN A 130 -1.33 21.75 4.70
N PRO A 131 -1.21 22.23 3.45
CA PRO A 131 -0.88 21.35 2.32
C PRO A 131 0.51 20.75 2.44
N VAL A 132 1.49 21.48 3.02
CA VAL A 132 2.84 20.96 3.27
C VAL A 132 2.80 19.84 4.32
N LEU A 133 2.07 20.02 5.43
CA LEU A 133 1.90 18.97 6.44
C LEU A 133 1.20 17.73 5.87
N LEU A 134 0.16 17.92 5.04
CA LEU A 134 -0.52 16.82 4.36
C LEU A 134 0.40 16.09 3.38
N ALA A 135 1.22 16.82 2.62
CA ALA A 135 2.22 16.23 1.73
C ALA A 135 3.27 15.44 2.51
N PHE A 136 3.75 15.97 3.64
CA PHE A 136 4.68 15.28 4.54
C PHE A 136 4.06 14.02 5.15
N LEU A 137 2.81 14.10 5.63
CA LEU A 137 2.07 12.95 6.15
C LEU A 137 1.88 11.88 5.07
N GLY A 138 1.52 12.29 3.84
CA GLY A 138 1.39 11.40 2.70
C GLY A 138 2.70 10.71 2.35
N ALA A 139 3.81 11.46 2.31
CA ALA A 139 5.14 10.92 2.05
C ALA A 139 5.61 9.97 3.17
N LEU A 140 5.36 10.32 4.43
CA LEU A 140 5.70 9.48 5.58
C LEU A 140 4.89 8.18 5.57
N LEU A 141 3.59 8.26 5.30
CA LEU A 141 2.72 7.08 5.15
C LEU A 141 3.21 6.20 4.00
N ALA A 142 3.48 6.79 2.82
CA ALA A 142 4.00 6.07 1.67
C ALA A 142 5.34 5.38 1.98
N TRP A 143 6.25 6.06 2.68
CA TRP A 143 7.51 5.49 3.11
C TRP A 143 7.31 4.32 4.07
N ILE A 144 6.46 4.48 5.09
CA ILE A 144 6.11 3.40 6.03
C ILE A 144 5.53 2.19 5.28
N PHE A 145 4.55 2.40 4.39
CA PHE A 145 3.95 1.31 3.60
C PHE A 145 4.99 0.61 2.70
N THR A 146 5.89 1.38 2.09
CA THR A 146 6.94 0.83 1.23
C THR A 146 7.94 0.00 2.04
N GLU A 147 8.39 0.52 3.18
CA GLU A 147 9.31 -0.18 4.09
C GLU A 147 8.67 -1.46 4.66
N LEU A 148 7.39 -1.39 5.05
CA LEU A 148 6.64 -2.57 5.48
C LEU A 148 6.59 -3.60 4.36
N ARG A 149 6.19 -3.21 3.15
CA ARG A 149 6.11 -4.10 2.00
C ARG A 149 7.46 -4.75 1.67
N MET A 150 8.54 -3.97 1.64
CA MET A 150 9.88 -4.50 1.41
C MET A 150 10.28 -5.54 2.46
N ARG A 151 9.96 -5.31 3.74
CA ARG A 151 10.21 -6.29 4.82
C ARG A 151 9.34 -7.54 4.68
N GLY A 152 8.10 -7.40 4.23
CA GLY A 152 7.21 -8.52 3.90
C GLY A 152 7.76 -9.39 2.77
N ASP A 153 8.17 -8.75 1.67
CA ASP A 153 8.72 -9.43 0.50
C ASP A 153 10.08 -10.10 0.80
N ALA A 154 10.91 -9.49 1.65
CA ALA A 154 12.15 -10.12 2.11
C ALA A 154 11.86 -11.34 2.99
N GLY A 155 10.90 -11.24 3.92
CA GLY A 155 10.48 -12.33 4.79
C GLY A 155 9.92 -13.52 4.01
N SER A 156 9.08 -13.27 3.00
CA SER A 156 8.48 -14.32 2.18
C SER A 156 9.51 -15.06 1.31
N ARG A 157 10.50 -14.36 0.74
CA ARG A 157 11.58 -15.00 -0.01
C ARG A 157 12.42 -15.94 0.86
N ILE A 158 12.80 -15.49 2.07
CA ILE A 158 13.57 -16.32 3.02
C ILE A 158 12.73 -17.52 3.47
N ALA A 159 11.44 -17.31 3.76
CA ALA A 159 10.52 -18.37 4.14
C ALA A 159 10.41 -19.45 3.04
N LEU A 160 10.24 -19.03 1.79
CA LEU A 160 10.14 -19.91 0.63
C LEU A 160 11.44 -20.71 0.41
N ALA A 161 12.59 -20.04 0.45
CA ALA A 161 13.89 -20.70 0.28
C ALA A 161 14.12 -21.76 1.37
N THR A 162 13.86 -21.40 2.63
CA THR A 162 14.00 -22.31 3.78
C THR A 162 13.04 -23.50 3.69
N ASN A 163 11.77 -23.28 3.32
CA ASN A 163 10.79 -24.35 3.16
C ASN A 163 11.19 -25.29 2.00
N THR A 164 11.70 -24.73 0.91
CA THR A 164 12.18 -25.50 -0.25
C THR A 164 13.38 -26.37 0.13
N ALA A 165 14.38 -25.81 0.80
CA ALA A 165 15.54 -26.55 1.30
C ALA A 165 15.13 -27.65 2.30
N ALA A 166 14.22 -27.35 3.23
CA ALA A 166 13.74 -28.31 4.21
C ALA A 166 12.99 -29.50 3.57
N ARG A 167 12.14 -29.24 2.57
CA ARG A 167 11.47 -30.30 1.79
C ARG A 167 12.45 -31.09 0.92
N ALA A 168 13.51 -30.46 0.42
CA ALA A 168 14.55 -31.15 -0.34
C ALA A 168 15.36 -32.09 0.56
N TYR A 169 15.77 -31.62 1.72
CA TYR A 169 16.42 -32.43 2.76
C TYR A 169 15.51 -33.57 3.21
N HIS A 170 14.26 -33.28 3.62
CA HIS A 170 13.30 -34.31 4.04
C HIS A 170 13.15 -35.41 2.99
N ARG A 171 12.92 -35.07 1.71
CA ARG A 171 12.82 -36.05 0.62
C ARG A 171 14.09 -36.87 0.44
N ALA A 172 15.27 -36.22 0.44
CA ALA A 172 16.55 -36.91 0.30
C ALA A 172 16.79 -37.88 1.45
N THR A 173 16.53 -37.45 2.68
CA THR A 173 16.72 -38.28 3.89
C THR A 173 15.70 -39.40 3.96
N THR A 174 14.43 -39.18 3.62
CA THR A 174 13.43 -40.25 3.53
C THR A 174 13.80 -41.26 2.46
N ALA A 175 14.27 -40.81 1.27
CA ALA A 175 14.73 -41.71 0.22
C ALA A 175 15.94 -42.53 0.70
N TYR A 176 16.89 -41.90 1.39
CA TYR A 176 18.06 -42.56 1.97
C TYR A 176 17.66 -43.64 3.01
N VAL A 177 16.82 -43.28 3.99
CA VAL A 177 16.32 -44.21 5.02
C VAL A 177 15.54 -45.35 4.38
N ASN A 178 14.70 -45.08 3.38
CA ASN A 178 13.91 -46.10 2.70
C ASN A 178 14.78 -47.05 1.87
N ALA A 179 15.77 -46.53 1.13
CA ALA A 179 16.70 -47.33 0.34
C ALA A 179 17.48 -48.32 1.22
N TRP A 180 17.96 -47.87 2.38
CA TRP A 180 18.63 -48.75 3.35
C TRP A 180 17.70 -49.74 4.04
N SER A 181 16.46 -49.35 4.36
CA SER A 181 15.52 -50.27 4.99
C SER A 181 15.10 -51.40 4.05
N ALA A 182 15.08 -51.15 2.74
CA ALA A 182 14.56 -52.07 1.74
C ALA A 182 15.51 -53.23 1.38
N ASP A 183 16.83 -53.01 1.36
CA ASP A 183 17.79 -54.04 0.93
C ASP A 183 19.02 -54.14 1.86
N PRO A 184 19.27 -55.30 2.51
CA PRO A 184 20.48 -55.58 3.30
C PRO A 184 21.82 -55.47 2.59
N PHE A 185 21.82 -55.70 1.28
CA PHE A 185 23.01 -56.00 0.50
C PHE A 185 23.37 -54.86 -0.45
N LEU A 186 22.45 -53.93 -0.72
CA LEU A 186 22.83 -52.61 -1.20
C LEU A 186 23.60 -51.91 -0.08
N GLY A 187 24.92 -51.89 -0.18
CA GLY A 187 25.77 -51.08 0.70
C GLY A 187 25.29 -49.62 0.78
N LYS A 188 25.83 -48.87 1.75
CA LYS A 188 25.48 -47.46 2.02
C LYS A 188 25.23 -46.67 0.72
N PRO A 189 23.98 -46.25 0.40
CA PRO A 189 23.67 -45.36 -0.70
C PRO A 189 24.48 -44.09 -0.55
N GLU A 190 24.73 -43.44 -1.69
CA GLU A 190 25.62 -42.31 -1.78
C GLU A 190 25.12 -41.13 -0.90
N ALA A 191 25.77 -40.97 0.26
CA ALA A 191 25.41 -39.97 1.26
C ALA A 191 25.66 -38.52 0.81
N VAL A 192 26.36 -38.33 -0.31
CA VAL A 192 26.68 -37.02 -0.89
C VAL A 192 25.41 -36.21 -1.12
N THR A 193 24.36 -36.85 -1.66
CA THR A 193 23.08 -36.18 -1.94
C THR A 193 22.35 -35.71 -0.68
N MET A 194 22.47 -36.43 0.43
CA MET A 194 21.88 -36.03 1.72
C MET A 194 22.69 -34.91 2.36
N GLY A 195 24.02 -35.04 2.37
CA GLY A 195 24.94 -34.05 2.95
C GLY A 195 24.84 -32.67 2.27
N ASP A 196 24.73 -32.64 0.94
CA ASP A 196 24.54 -31.39 0.21
C ASP A 196 23.23 -30.67 0.61
N ARG A 197 22.14 -31.43 0.78
CA ARG A 197 20.84 -30.89 1.20
C ARG A 197 20.83 -30.46 2.65
N LEU A 198 21.57 -31.15 3.52
CA LEU A 198 21.78 -30.74 4.90
C LEU A 198 22.49 -29.38 4.95
N ASN A 199 23.58 -29.23 4.21
CA ASN A 199 24.32 -27.96 4.14
C ASN A 199 23.47 -26.82 3.59
N GLU A 200 22.69 -27.08 2.53
CA GLU A 200 21.77 -26.10 1.96
C GLU A 200 20.73 -25.62 2.99
N LEU A 201 20.12 -26.56 3.72
CA LEU A 201 19.17 -26.24 4.77
C LEU A 201 19.82 -25.48 5.94
N ASP A 202 21.01 -25.87 6.38
CA ASP A 202 21.76 -25.19 7.44
C ASP A 202 22.06 -23.72 7.08
N VAL A 203 22.45 -23.47 5.83
CA VAL A 203 22.67 -22.12 5.30
C VAL A 203 21.38 -21.29 5.34
N GLU A 204 20.24 -21.85 4.91
CA GLU A 204 18.96 -21.14 4.93
C GLU A 204 18.46 -20.86 6.36
N LEU A 205 18.67 -21.79 7.31
CA LEU A 205 18.40 -21.55 8.74
C LEU A 205 19.31 -20.46 9.31
N GLY A 206 20.57 -20.42 8.89
CA GLY A 206 21.50 -19.32 9.21
C GLY A 206 21.00 -17.97 8.69
N ARG A 207 20.50 -17.92 7.45
CA ARG A 207 19.87 -16.71 6.88
C ARG A 207 18.63 -16.27 7.67
N CYS A 208 17.79 -17.22 8.09
CA CYS A 208 16.66 -16.94 8.98
C CYS A 208 17.10 -16.31 10.31
N LYS A 209 18.16 -16.84 10.93
CA LYS A 209 18.73 -16.28 12.17
C LYS A 209 19.25 -14.86 11.97
N LEU A 210 19.94 -14.60 10.86
CA LEU A 210 20.44 -13.25 10.55
C LEU A 210 19.30 -12.25 10.34
N ALA A 211 18.26 -12.65 9.59
CA ALA A 211 17.08 -11.81 9.36
C ALA A 211 16.27 -11.57 10.65
N ARG A 212 16.30 -12.53 11.59
CA ARG A 212 15.55 -12.49 12.85
C ARG A 212 16.45 -12.87 14.04
N SER A 213 17.43 -12.03 14.35
CA SER A 213 18.44 -12.30 15.40
C SER A 213 17.88 -12.61 16.79
N ARG A 214 16.70 -12.08 17.11
CA ARG A 214 16.01 -12.33 18.38
C ARG A 214 15.28 -13.68 18.45
N TRP A 215 15.13 -14.38 17.33
CA TRP A 215 14.51 -15.70 17.31
C TRP A 215 15.54 -16.75 17.72
N LYS A 216 15.12 -17.67 18.58
CA LYS A 216 15.93 -18.79 19.04
C LYS A 216 15.66 -20.06 18.23
N VAL A 217 14.44 -20.19 17.70
CA VAL A 217 14.00 -21.36 16.93
C VAL A 217 14.92 -21.75 15.76
N PRO A 218 15.48 -20.83 14.94
CA PRO A 218 16.40 -21.23 13.87
C PRO A 218 17.63 -21.97 14.39
N GLU A 219 18.13 -21.60 15.57
CA GLU A 219 19.30 -22.21 16.20
C GLU A 219 18.96 -23.58 16.77
N LEU A 220 17.83 -23.69 17.47
CA LEU A 220 17.28 -24.97 17.93
C LEU A 220 17.04 -25.96 16.77
N LEU A 221 16.59 -25.47 15.62
CA LEU A 221 16.41 -26.28 14.41
C LEU A 221 17.74 -26.70 13.77
N ARG A 222 18.82 -25.93 13.92
CA ARG A 222 20.15 -26.34 13.45
C ARG A 222 20.75 -27.40 14.37
N ASP A 223 20.63 -27.21 15.68
CA ASP A 223 21.05 -28.20 16.66
C ASP A 223 20.34 -29.54 16.45
N GLU A 224 19.03 -29.50 16.21
CA GLU A 224 18.25 -30.67 15.89
C GLU A 224 18.62 -31.30 14.55
N LEU A 225 18.88 -30.49 13.51
CA LEU A 225 19.32 -31.01 12.20
C LEU A 225 20.60 -31.83 12.35
N ASN A 226 21.57 -31.31 13.11
CA ASN A 226 22.83 -31.99 13.41
C ASN A 226 22.61 -33.27 14.24
N ALA A 227 21.68 -33.23 15.21
CA ALA A 227 21.32 -34.39 16.01
C ALA A 227 20.64 -35.49 15.17
N LEU A 228 19.77 -35.11 14.24
CA LEU A 228 19.12 -36.01 13.29
C LEU A 228 20.14 -36.67 12.36
N ASP A 229 21.04 -35.89 11.76
CA ASP A 229 22.10 -36.41 10.89
C ASP A 229 23.03 -37.35 11.64
N SER A 230 23.41 -36.98 12.87
CA SER A 230 24.21 -37.85 13.74
C SER A 230 23.49 -39.17 14.05
N ALA A 231 22.19 -39.12 14.35
CA ALA A 231 21.38 -40.32 14.62
C ALA A 231 21.25 -41.22 13.39
N ILE A 232 21.04 -40.64 12.20
CA ILE A 232 20.97 -41.38 10.94
C ILE A 232 22.32 -42.04 10.63
N ASN A 233 23.44 -41.34 10.85
CA ASN A 233 24.77 -41.90 10.61
C ASN A 233 25.21 -42.94 11.66
N ALA A 234 24.69 -42.85 12.89
CA ALA A 234 25.01 -43.78 13.98
C ALA A 234 24.12 -45.02 14.04
N ALA A 235 22.94 -45.00 13.40
CA ALA A 235 22.00 -46.11 13.40
C ALA A 235 22.63 -47.40 12.82
N ALA A 236 22.27 -48.54 13.40
CA ALA A 236 22.90 -49.83 13.15
C ALA A 236 22.24 -50.54 11.97
N TRP A 237 22.30 -49.89 10.81
CA TRP A 237 21.62 -50.34 9.60
C TRP A 237 22.10 -51.69 9.05
N ASN A 238 23.29 -52.14 9.45
CA ASN A 238 23.84 -53.44 9.06
C ASN A 238 23.16 -54.63 9.77
N ILE A 239 22.32 -54.41 10.78
CA ILE A 239 21.60 -55.46 11.52
C ILE A 239 20.16 -55.57 10.99
N PRO A 240 19.80 -56.62 10.21
CA PRO A 240 18.50 -56.72 9.54
C PRO A 240 17.30 -56.51 10.47
N ASP A 241 17.29 -57.17 11.63
CA ASP A 241 16.17 -57.15 12.57
C ASP A 241 15.96 -55.80 13.26
N ARG A 242 16.95 -54.89 13.22
CA ARG A 242 16.86 -53.56 13.86
C ARG A 242 16.48 -52.45 12.88
N ARG A 243 16.59 -52.65 11.57
CA ARG A 243 16.44 -51.57 10.58
C ARG A 243 15.08 -50.91 10.61
N GLU A 244 14.01 -51.69 10.53
CA GLU A 244 12.67 -51.11 10.47
C GLU A 244 12.32 -50.46 11.82
N THR A 245 12.74 -51.09 12.92
CA THR A 245 12.54 -50.59 14.28
C THR A 245 13.27 -49.27 14.53
N GLU A 246 14.46 -49.06 13.94
CA GLU A 246 15.22 -47.79 14.00
C GLU A 246 14.74 -46.77 12.95
N ALA A 247 14.24 -47.22 11.79
CA ALA A 247 13.75 -46.35 10.72
C ALA A 247 12.47 -45.60 11.10
N ILE A 248 11.52 -46.26 11.77
CA ILE A 248 10.24 -45.68 12.18
C ILE A 248 10.42 -44.39 13.03
N PRO A 249 11.16 -44.40 14.15
CA PRO A 249 11.33 -43.20 14.97
C PRO A 249 12.10 -42.10 14.22
N LEU A 250 13.04 -42.45 13.35
CA LEU A 250 13.75 -41.47 12.51
C LEU A 250 12.82 -40.78 11.51
N ARG A 251 11.93 -41.54 10.84
CA ARG A 251 10.91 -40.97 9.93
C ARG A 251 9.98 -40.02 10.67
N GLN A 252 9.49 -40.41 11.86
CA GLN A 252 8.63 -39.56 12.69
C GLN A 252 9.33 -38.26 13.09
N ARG A 253 10.59 -38.36 13.53
CA ARG A 253 11.40 -37.19 13.94
C ARG A 253 11.68 -36.25 12.75
N LEU A 254 11.92 -36.79 11.55
CA LEU A 254 12.04 -36.01 10.31
C LEU A 254 10.74 -35.28 9.95
N ASP A 255 9.58 -35.92 10.11
CA ASP A 255 8.29 -35.29 9.85
C ASP A 255 8.01 -34.14 10.84
N ASP A 256 8.30 -34.35 12.13
CA ASP A 256 8.16 -33.33 13.16
C ASP A 256 9.14 -32.17 12.97
N TYR A 257 10.36 -32.46 12.54
CA TYR A 257 11.33 -31.46 12.13
C TYR A 257 10.77 -30.57 11.00
N LEU A 258 10.26 -31.18 9.93
CA LEU A 258 9.67 -30.46 8.81
C LEU A 258 8.48 -29.60 9.26
N LYS A 259 7.61 -30.12 10.13
CA LYS A 259 6.50 -29.34 10.71
C LYS A 259 7.02 -28.10 11.45
N ASN A 260 8.06 -28.23 12.26
CA ASN A 260 8.64 -27.10 12.98
C ASN A 260 9.24 -26.04 12.03
N VAL A 261 9.91 -26.47 10.95
CA VAL A 261 10.38 -25.54 9.90
C VAL A 261 9.21 -24.82 9.21
N VAL A 262 8.13 -25.54 8.90
CA VAL A 262 6.92 -24.95 8.31
C VAL A 262 6.29 -23.91 9.25
N VAL A 263 6.21 -24.19 10.55
CA VAL A 263 5.70 -23.21 11.52
C VAL A 263 6.57 -21.95 11.58
N MET A 264 7.90 -22.12 11.56
CA MET A 264 8.85 -21.00 11.53
C MET A 264 8.72 -20.16 10.24
N THR A 265 8.64 -20.82 9.08
CA THR A 265 8.54 -20.13 7.78
C THR A 265 7.22 -19.39 7.63
N ASN A 266 6.10 -19.95 8.12
CA ASN A 266 4.81 -19.24 8.19
C ASN A 266 4.88 -17.97 9.05
N ASP A 267 5.69 -17.96 10.12
CA ASP A 267 5.90 -16.77 10.95
C ASP A 267 6.79 -15.72 10.26
N LEU A 268 7.74 -16.15 9.42
CA LEU A 268 8.57 -15.24 8.63
C LEU A 268 7.75 -14.44 7.61
N GLU A 269 6.71 -15.06 7.03
CA GLU A 269 5.78 -14.41 6.11
C GLU A 269 4.89 -13.34 6.79
N ARG A 270 4.83 -13.33 8.12
CA ARG A 270 3.97 -12.45 8.92
C ARG A 270 4.80 -11.52 9.80
N PRO A 271 5.56 -10.57 9.23
CA PRO A 271 6.53 -9.76 9.98
C PRO A 271 5.92 -8.88 11.09
N TRP A 272 4.62 -8.62 11.04
CA TRP A 272 3.91 -7.72 11.96
C TRP A 272 3.42 -8.41 13.24
N GLN A 273 3.41 -9.74 13.31
CA GLN A 273 2.91 -10.46 14.47
C GLN A 273 3.96 -10.54 15.59
N LEU A 274 3.48 -10.51 16.84
CA LEU A 274 4.34 -10.73 18.01
C LEU A 274 4.68 -12.22 18.12
N HIS A 275 5.82 -12.60 17.55
CA HIS A 275 6.31 -13.98 17.53
C HIS A 275 6.92 -14.42 18.86
N ARG A 276 6.13 -14.44 19.95
CA ARG A 276 6.62 -14.86 21.28
C ARG A 276 7.17 -16.28 21.27
N ARG A 277 6.48 -17.20 20.57
CA ARG A 277 6.91 -18.60 20.41
C ARG A 277 8.29 -18.75 19.77
N MET A 278 8.61 -17.89 18.80
CA MET A 278 9.91 -17.95 18.09
C MET A 278 11.10 -17.48 18.95
N ARG A 279 10.82 -16.84 20.10
CA ARG A 279 11.83 -16.40 21.07
C ARG A 279 11.94 -17.35 22.26
N ALA A 280 11.10 -18.36 22.34
CA ALA A 280 11.15 -19.35 23.41
C ALA A 280 12.39 -20.25 23.24
N ASP A 281 12.85 -20.82 24.35
CA ASP A 281 13.94 -21.79 24.40
C ASP A 281 13.50 -23.21 24.03
N GLN A 282 12.35 -23.34 23.35
CA GLN A 282 11.74 -24.61 23.00
C GLN A 282 11.11 -24.54 21.61
N LEU A 283 11.11 -25.68 20.90
CA LEU A 283 10.48 -25.80 19.59
C LEU A 283 8.95 -25.77 19.69
N PRO A 284 8.24 -25.26 18.67
CA PRO A 284 6.77 -25.19 18.68
C PRO A 284 6.09 -26.54 18.85
N HIS A 285 6.64 -27.58 18.24
CA HIS A 285 6.23 -28.97 18.43
C HIS A 285 7.41 -29.73 19.04
N PRO A 286 7.32 -30.17 20.32
CA PRO A 286 8.36 -30.99 20.90
C PRO A 286 8.45 -32.28 20.08
N MET A 287 9.64 -32.57 19.55
CA MET A 287 9.91 -33.87 18.95
C MET A 287 9.85 -34.91 20.06
N GLY A 288 9.17 -36.03 19.81
CA GLY A 288 9.09 -37.13 20.77
C GLY A 288 10.48 -37.45 21.31
N ALA A 289 10.60 -37.58 22.64
CA ALA A 289 11.87 -37.92 23.25
C ALA A 289 12.40 -39.19 22.58
N ALA A 290 13.63 -39.12 22.05
CA ALA A 290 14.32 -40.33 21.59
C ALA A 290 14.36 -41.31 22.78
N PRO A 291 13.90 -42.56 22.60
CA PRO A 291 14.00 -43.58 23.65
C PRO A 291 15.45 -43.89 24.01
#